data_AF-A0A354F0X5-F1
#
_entry.id   AF-A0A354F0X5-F1
#
_cell.length_a   1.000
_cell.length_b   1.000
_cell.length_c   1.000
_cell.angle_alpha   90.00
_cell.angle_beta   90.00
_cell.angle_gamma   90.00
#
_symmetry.space_group_name_H-M   'P 1'
#
loop_
_entity.id
_entity.type
_entity.pdbx_description
1 polymer ?
#
loop_
_entity_poly.entity_id
_entity_poly.type
_entity_poly.pdbx_seq_one_letter_code
_entity_poly.pdbx_strand_id
1 'polypeptide(L)'
;EALNFYGLKWAGSVTSFVTLTATLSCSNSGVYGIVRSLNALARNGMAPAPLAKLNHNAVPQNAGIVTLIFIWILLIATYFFGQTTLYIALLLVSGFTGAIAWISLCWAQINFRRKLYKAGYTVDDLLYKTPGSPYTGIVAIVLMVLCLGFLLMNPDPAYKIAFGIGVVCFVFPMLVYKCLGEEKKREAILTANQHVRFSDVFPTK
;
A
#
# COMPACT_ATOMS: atom_id res chain seq x y z
N GLU A 1 25.00 -8.55 -13.04
CA GLU A 1 26.46 -8.50 -12.78
C GLU A 1 27.06 -9.83 -12.34
N ALA A 2 26.44 -10.60 -11.43
CA ALA A 2 26.95 -11.90 -10.98
C ALA A 2 27.28 -12.89 -12.12
N LEU A 3 26.44 -12.98 -13.17
CA LEU A 3 26.69 -13.88 -14.31
C LEU A 3 27.80 -13.42 -15.26
N ASN A 4 28.05 -12.10 -15.36
CA ASN A 4 29.17 -11.57 -16.13
C ASN A 4 30.51 -11.91 -15.47
N PHE A 5 30.52 -12.01 -14.14
CA PHE A 5 31.70 -12.37 -13.34
C PHE A 5 32.14 -13.85 -13.56
N TYR A 6 31.19 -14.74 -13.88
CA TYR A 6 31.45 -16.15 -14.21
C TYR A 6 31.73 -16.41 -15.71
N GLY A 7 31.94 -15.37 -16.51
CA GLY A 7 32.32 -15.50 -17.93
C GLY A 7 31.17 -15.78 -18.91
N LEU A 8 29.92 -15.93 -18.43
CA LEU A 8 28.73 -16.10 -19.27
C LEU A 8 28.14 -14.74 -19.70
N LYS A 9 28.87 -14.04 -20.58
CA LYS A 9 28.46 -12.71 -21.08
C LYS A 9 27.08 -12.71 -21.75
N TRP A 10 26.73 -13.80 -22.45
CA TRP A 10 25.44 -13.91 -23.14
C TRP A 10 24.27 -13.99 -22.15
N ALA A 11 24.38 -14.83 -21.12
CA ALA A 11 23.32 -15.00 -20.13
C ALA A 11 23.22 -13.79 -19.17
N GLY A 12 24.33 -13.06 -18.96
CA GLY A 12 24.30 -11.75 -18.29
C GLY A 12 23.44 -10.71 -19.03
N SER A 13 23.55 -10.63 -20.36
CA SER A 13 22.73 -9.70 -21.16
C SER A 13 21.26 -10.11 -21.19
N VAL A 14 20.95 -11.41 -21.30
CA VAL A 14 19.57 -11.92 -21.30
C VAL A 14 18.89 -11.67 -19.95
N THR A 15 19.56 -11.94 -18.83
CA THR A 15 19.01 -11.69 -17.49
C THR A 15 18.76 -10.21 -17.22
N SER A 16 19.67 -9.32 -17.66
CA SER A 16 19.45 -7.87 -17.58
C SER A 16 18.26 -7.41 -18.41
N PHE A 17 18.11 -7.93 -19.64
CA PHE A 17 16.97 -7.62 -20.49
C PHE A 17 15.64 -8.03 -19.84
N VAL A 18 15.55 -9.28 -19.37
CA VAL A 18 14.36 -9.79 -18.66
C VAL A 18 14.07 -8.98 -17.41
N THR A 19 15.09 -8.62 -16.63
CA THR A 19 14.93 -7.80 -15.42
C THR A 19 14.40 -6.40 -15.75
N LEU A 20 14.90 -5.75 -16.80
CA LEU A 20 14.41 -4.46 -17.25
C LEU A 20 12.95 -4.55 -17.72
N THR A 21 12.60 -5.55 -18.52
CA THR A 21 11.21 -5.77 -18.98
C THR A 21 10.27 -6.06 -17.81
N ALA A 22 10.68 -6.91 -16.87
CA ALA A 22 9.89 -7.23 -15.67
C ALA A 22 9.69 -5.98 -14.78
N THR A 23 10.74 -5.17 -14.61
CA THR A 23 10.68 -3.94 -13.81
C THR A 23 9.76 -2.90 -14.45
N LEU A 24 9.82 -2.74 -15.78
CA LEU A 24 8.92 -1.86 -16.53
C LEU A 24 7.46 -2.29 -16.40
N SER A 25 7.20 -3.59 -16.52
CA SER A 25 5.86 -4.15 -16.36
C SER A 25 5.31 -3.93 -14.95
N CYS A 26 6.09 -4.27 -13.92
CA CYS A 26 5.73 -4.06 -12.52
C CYS A 26 5.47 -2.58 -12.20
N SER A 27 6.29 -1.67 -12.74
CA SER A 27 6.13 -0.23 -12.54
C SER A 27 4.80 0.29 -13.12
N ASN A 28 4.41 -0.15 -14.31
CA ASN A 28 3.14 0.26 -14.92
C ASN A 28 1.92 -0.18 -14.08
N SER A 29 1.91 -1.44 -13.62
CA SER A 29 0.86 -1.94 -12.72
C SER A 29 0.87 -1.25 -11.36
N GLY A 30 2.06 -0.92 -10.84
CA GLY A 30 2.23 -0.19 -9.59
C GLY A 30 1.60 1.20 -9.64
N VAL A 31 1.94 1.99 -10.66
CA VAL A 31 1.36 3.35 -10.86
C VAL A 31 -0.15 3.28 -11.00
N TYR A 32 -0.65 2.34 -11.81
CA TYR A 32 -2.10 2.14 -11.98
C TYR A 32 -2.80 1.78 -10.65
N GLY A 33 -2.18 0.91 -9.84
CA GLY A 33 -2.67 0.55 -8.52
C GLY A 33 -2.74 1.75 -7.57
N ILE A 34 -1.73 2.61 -7.55
CA ILE A 34 -1.69 3.81 -6.71
C ILE A 34 -2.79 4.79 -7.13
N VAL A 35 -2.91 5.07 -8.43
CA VAL A 35 -3.90 6.00 -8.98
C VAL A 35 -5.33 5.57 -8.65
N ARG A 36 -5.63 4.26 -8.81
CA ARG A 36 -6.95 3.69 -8.48
C ARG A 36 -7.21 3.67 -6.98
N SER A 37 -6.21 3.35 -6.17
CA SER A 37 -6.33 3.34 -4.71
C SER A 37 -6.58 4.75 -4.17
N LEU A 38 -5.87 5.75 -4.70
CA LEU A 38 -6.06 7.16 -4.35
C LEU A 38 -7.45 7.67 -4.79
N ASN A 39 -7.92 7.27 -5.97
CA ASN A 39 -9.28 7.58 -6.43
C ASN A 39 -10.35 6.90 -5.54
N ALA A 40 -10.14 5.64 -5.14
CA ALA A 40 -11.06 4.96 -4.22
C ALA A 40 -11.09 5.65 -2.84
N LEU A 41 -9.93 6.12 -2.36
CA LEU A 41 -9.81 6.89 -1.13
C LEU A 41 -10.61 8.21 -1.23
N ALA A 42 -10.48 8.92 -2.36
CA ALA A 42 -11.22 10.16 -2.61
C ALA A 42 -12.74 9.93 -2.75
N ARG A 43 -13.15 8.86 -3.43
CA ARG A 43 -14.58 8.47 -3.53
C ARG A 43 -15.20 8.12 -2.19
N ASN A 44 -14.41 7.60 -1.26
CA ASN A 44 -14.83 7.32 0.11
C ASN A 44 -14.75 8.55 1.03
N GLY A 45 -14.46 9.75 0.49
CA GLY A 45 -14.33 10.98 1.28
C GLY A 45 -13.10 11.00 2.19
N MET A 46 -12.07 10.21 1.89
CA MET A 46 -10.82 10.15 2.66
C MET A 46 -9.66 10.92 2.00
N ALA A 47 -9.91 11.53 0.84
CA ALA A 47 -8.95 12.34 0.09
C ALA A 47 -9.71 13.43 -0.69
N PRO A 48 -9.06 14.56 -1.02
CA PRO A 48 -9.76 15.74 -1.54
C PRO A 48 -10.62 15.42 -2.76
N ALA A 49 -11.87 15.90 -2.72
CA ALA A 49 -12.91 15.70 -3.74
C ALA A 49 -12.47 15.80 -5.22
N PRO A 50 -11.56 16.71 -5.65
CA PRO A 50 -11.12 16.74 -7.05
C PRO A 50 -10.38 15.47 -7.50
N LEU A 51 -9.84 14.65 -6.59
CA LEU A 51 -9.20 13.38 -6.92
C LEU A 51 -10.19 12.26 -7.23
N ALA A 52 -11.47 12.41 -6.83
CA ALA A 52 -12.53 11.45 -7.10
C ALA A 52 -13.15 11.59 -8.50
N LYS A 53 -12.81 12.66 -9.23
CA LYS A 53 -13.39 12.97 -10.54
C LYS A 53 -12.80 12.05 -11.61
N LEU A 54 -13.69 11.33 -12.30
CA LEU A 54 -13.36 10.48 -13.44
C LEU A 54 -13.49 11.30 -14.73
N ASN A 55 -12.58 11.07 -15.68
CA ASN A 55 -12.69 11.61 -17.04
C ASN A 55 -13.66 10.74 -17.89
N HIS A 56 -13.96 11.17 -19.12
CA HIS A 56 -14.86 10.52 -20.09
C HIS A 56 -14.51 9.04 -20.34
N ASN A 57 -13.23 8.67 -20.29
CA ASN A 57 -12.76 7.28 -20.40
C ASN A 57 -12.81 6.47 -19.09
N ALA A 58 -13.52 6.95 -18.06
CA ALA A 58 -13.56 6.37 -16.72
C ALA A 58 -12.17 6.22 -16.05
N VAL A 59 -11.23 7.09 -16.41
CA VAL A 59 -9.88 7.13 -15.82
C VAL A 59 -9.79 8.33 -14.86
N PRO A 60 -9.29 8.14 -13.62
CA PRO A 60 -9.10 9.23 -12.66
C PRO A 60 -7.85 10.05 -13.01
N GLN A 61 -7.99 10.99 -13.93
CA GLN A 61 -6.90 11.79 -14.48
C GLN A 61 -6.21 12.66 -13.41
N ASN A 62 -6.98 13.21 -12.46
CA ASN A 62 -6.43 14.07 -11.42
C ASN A 62 -5.51 13.30 -10.46
N ALA A 63 -5.89 12.09 -10.07
CA ALA A 63 -5.04 11.20 -9.29
C ALA A 63 -3.79 10.77 -10.07
N GLY A 64 -3.93 10.53 -11.37
CA GLY A 64 -2.80 10.28 -12.29
C GLY A 64 -1.79 11.42 -12.31
N ILE A 65 -2.26 12.65 -12.50
CA ILE A 65 -1.38 13.84 -12.57
C ILE A 65 -0.64 14.05 -11.24
N VAL A 66 -1.33 13.93 -10.11
CA VAL A 66 -0.69 14.09 -8.79
C VAL A 66 0.38 13.04 -8.56
N THR A 67 0.11 11.77 -8.85
CA THR A 67 1.13 10.71 -8.72
C THR A 67 2.32 10.95 -9.64
N LEU A 68 2.10 11.42 -10.87
CA LEU A 68 3.17 11.75 -11.80
C LEU A 68 4.04 12.91 -11.29
N ILE A 69 3.43 13.97 -10.75
CA ILE A 69 4.15 15.10 -10.15
C ILE A 69 5.05 14.63 -9.01
N PHE A 70 4.56 13.77 -8.12
CA PHE A 70 5.38 13.21 -7.03
C PHE A 70 6.55 12.38 -7.54
N ILE A 71 6.35 11.58 -8.60
CA ILE A 71 7.43 10.82 -9.23
C ILE A 71 8.50 11.76 -9.80
N TRP A 72 8.10 12.83 -10.50
CA TRP A 72 9.04 13.83 -11.01
C TRP A 72 9.80 14.57 -9.91
N ILE A 73 9.14 14.93 -8.83
CA ILE A 73 9.79 15.57 -7.67
C ILE A 73 10.85 14.63 -7.06
N LEU A 74 10.52 13.34 -6.89
CA LEU A 74 11.48 12.34 -6.41
C LEU A 74 12.65 12.13 -7.38
N LEU A 75 12.39 12.17 -8.68
CA LEU A 75 13.43 12.08 -9.70
C LEU A 75 14.38 13.29 -9.65
N ILE A 76 13.85 14.48 -9.45
CA ILE A 76 14.69 15.67 -9.26
C ILE A 76 15.48 15.56 -7.95
N ALA A 77 14.87 15.07 -6.88
CA ALA A 77 15.55 14.87 -5.60
C ALA A 77 16.74 13.89 -5.71
N THR A 78 16.66 12.86 -6.56
CA THR A 78 17.79 11.92 -6.76
C THR A 78 19.02 12.58 -7.39
N TYR A 79 18.82 13.66 -8.16
CA TYR A 79 19.94 14.43 -8.71
C TYR A 79 20.69 15.20 -7.63
N PHE A 80 19.98 15.71 -6.61
CA PHE A 80 20.58 16.54 -5.54
C PHE A 80 21.18 15.74 -4.37
N PHE A 81 20.52 14.66 -3.94
CA PHE A 81 20.91 13.90 -2.73
C PHE A 81 21.79 12.67 -3.00
N GLY A 82 22.09 12.38 -4.27
CA GLY A 82 22.87 11.22 -4.69
C GLY A 82 22.01 9.95 -4.83
N GLN A 83 22.22 9.23 -5.92
CA GLN A 83 21.37 8.12 -6.35
C GLN A 83 21.33 6.96 -5.34
N THR A 84 22.48 6.59 -4.77
CA THR A 84 22.58 5.44 -3.85
C THR A 84 21.88 5.69 -2.52
N THR A 85 22.08 6.86 -1.92
CA THR A 85 21.49 7.19 -0.61
C THR A 85 19.98 7.32 -0.71
N LEU A 86 19.48 7.99 -1.75
CA LEU A 86 18.04 8.15 -1.96
C LEU A 86 17.37 6.81 -2.32
N TYR A 87 18.03 5.97 -3.12
CA TYR A 87 17.56 4.62 -3.42
C TYR A 87 17.42 3.76 -2.15
N ILE A 88 18.45 3.71 -1.31
CA ILE A 88 18.41 2.94 -0.05
C ILE A 88 17.32 3.49 0.87
N ALA A 89 17.21 4.82 1.00
CA ALA A 89 16.18 5.44 1.81
C ALA A 89 14.76 5.08 1.32
N LEU A 90 14.50 5.20 0.02
CA LEU A 90 13.21 4.83 -0.59
C LEU A 90 12.89 3.35 -0.43
N LEU A 91 13.89 2.48 -0.59
CA LEU A 91 13.74 1.04 -0.42
C LEU A 91 13.31 0.70 1.00
N LEU A 92 13.95 1.29 2.00
CA LEU A 92 13.63 1.07 3.41
C LEU A 92 12.25 1.64 3.79
N VAL A 93 11.90 2.83 3.28
CA VAL A 93 10.58 3.44 3.48
C VAL A 93 9.47 2.60 2.83
N SER A 94 9.72 2.06 1.64
CA SER A 94 8.79 1.14 0.97
C SER A 94 8.60 -0.16 1.75
N GLY A 95 9.69 -0.72 2.31
CA GLY A 95 9.61 -1.89 3.19
C GLY A 95 8.78 -1.63 4.45
N PHE A 96 8.98 -0.49 5.09
CA PHE A 96 8.22 -0.08 6.28
C PHE A 96 6.72 0.10 5.98
N THR A 97 6.39 0.89 4.96
CA THR A 97 4.99 1.12 4.57
C THR A 97 4.30 -0.15 4.09
N GLY A 98 5.03 -1.01 3.37
CA GLY A 98 4.59 -2.35 2.97
C GLY A 98 4.26 -3.22 4.19
N ALA A 99 5.16 -3.32 5.18
CA ALA A 99 4.92 -4.10 6.38
C ALA A 99 3.65 -3.63 7.13
N ILE A 100 3.44 -2.32 7.26
CA ILE A 100 2.22 -1.76 7.85
C ILE A 100 0.98 -2.12 7.04
N ALA A 101 1.04 -2.04 5.71
CA ALA A 101 -0.07 -2.43 4.84
C ALA A 101 -0.45 -3.90 5.03
N TRP A 102 0.54 -4.80 5.14
CA TRP A 102 0.32 -6.22 5.41
C TRP A 102 -0.27 -6.47 6.80
N ILE A 103 0.21 -5.77 7.83
CA ILE A 103 -0.36 -5.86 9.19
C ILE A 103 -1.83 -5.42 9.17
N SER A 104 -2.12 -4.28 8.52
CA SER A 104 -3.49 -3.76 8.37
C SER A 104 -4.40 -4.75 7.63
N LEU A 105 -3.90 -5.37 6.57
CA LEU A 105 -4.64 -6.38 5.80
C LEU A 105 -4.99 -7.61 6.66
N CYS A 106 -4.00 -8.15 7.38
CA CYS A 106 -4.22 -9.29 8.27
C CYS A 106 -5.19 -8.93 9.42
N TRP A 107 -5.05 -7.72 9.98
CA TRP A 107 -5.94 -7.23 11.03
C TRP A 107 -7.38 -7.08 10.53
N ALA A 108 -7.58 -6.53 9.33
CA ALA A 108 -8.89 -6.40 8.70
C ALA A 108 -9.53 -7.78 8.46
N GLN A 109 -8.75 -8.77 8.02
CA GLN A 109 -9.22 -10.15 7.85
C GLN A 109 -9.68 -10.78 9.18
N ILE A 110 -8.92 -10.60 10.26
CA ILE A 110 -9.30 -11.08 11.60
C ILE A 110 -10.58 -10.39 12.08
N ASN A 111 -10.69 -9.07 11.90
CA ASN A 111 -11.86 -8.31 12.33
C ASN A 111 -13.12 -8.66 11.51
N PHE A 112 -12.97 -8.89 10.20
CA PHE A 112 -14.05 -9.38 9.35
C PHE A 112 -14.61 -10.70 9.88
N ARG A 113 -13.74 -11.64 10.26
CA ARG A 113 -14.14 -12.92 10.86
C ARG A 113 -14.81 -12.74 12.22
N ARG A 114 -14.29 -11.85 13.08
CA ARG A 114 -14.94 -11.52 14.36
C ARG A 114 -16.36 -10.98 14.15
N LYS A 115 -16.57 -10.13 13.14
CA LYS A 115 -17.91 -9.61 12.80
C LYS A 115 -18.82 -10.69 12.23
N LEU A 116 -18.28 -11.58 11.40
CA LEU A 116 -19.01 -12.72 10.84
C LEU A 116 -19.54 -13.67 11.93
N TYR A 117 -18.68 -14.06 12.88
CA TYR A 117 -19.09 -14.92 13.99
C TYR A 117 -20.13 -14.23 14.90
N LYS A 118 -20.00 -12.91 15.12
CA LYS A 118 -21.00 -12.13 15.86
C LYS A 118 -22.35 -12.03 15.17
N ALA A 119 -22.38 -12.13 13.83
CA ALA A 119 -23.60 -12.12 13.04
C ALA A 119 -24.27 -13.51 12.93
N GLY A 120 -23.72 -14.53 13.61
CA GLY A 120 -24.28 -15.89 13.62
C GLY A 120 -23.92 -16.75 12.41
N TYR A 121 -23.01 -16.29 11.55
CA TYR A 121 -22.54 -17.03 10.38
C TYR A 121 -21.29 -17.85 10.71
N THR A 122 -21.17 -19.01 10.08
CA THR A 122 -20.02 -19.90 10.23
C THR A 122 -19.10 -19.81 9.00
N VAL A 123 -17.89 -20.36 9.10
CA VAL A 123 -16.92 -20.41 8.00
C VAL A 123 -17.42 -21.21 6.78
N ASP A 124 -18.49 -21.99 6.94
CA ASP A 124 -19.16 -22.75 5.88
C ASP A 124 -20.06 -21.89 4.98
N ASP A 125 -20.54 -20.74 5.46
CA ASP A 125 -21.32 -19.78 4.64
C ASP A 125 -20.42 -18.94 3.70
N LEU A 126 -19.09 -19.09 3.78
CA LEU A 126 -18.15 -18.34 2.95
C LEU A 126 -17.78 -19.13 1.69
N LEU A 127 -17.89 -18.45 0.54
CA LEU A 127 -17.46 -18.97 -0.77
C LEU A 127 -15.98 -19.38 -0.80
N TYR A 128 -15.15 -18.77 0.05
CA TYR A 128 -13.72 -19.09 0.16
C TYR A 128 -13.28 -19.24 1.61
N LYS A 129 -12.81 -20.45 1.94
CA LYS A 129 -12.26 -20.81 3.25
C LYS A 129 -10.74 -20.67 3.21
N THR A 130 -10.18 -19.67 3.88
CA THR A 130 -8.72 -19.60 4.04
C THR A 130 -8.25 -20.72 4.98
N PRO A 131 -7.37 -21.64 4.52
CA PRO A 131 -6.85 -22.71 5.37
C PRO A 131 -6.05 -22.13 6.54
N GLY A 132 -6.22 -22.71 7.74
CA GLY A 132 -5.47 -22.31 8.95
C GLY A 132 -5.87 -20.97 9.58
N SER A 133 -6.99 -20.36 9.19
CA SER A 133 -7.49 -19.15 9.83
C SER A 133 -8.15 -19.45 11.17
N PRO A 134 -7.90 -18.70 12.27
CA PRO A 134 -7.27 -17.38 12.36
C PRO A 134 -5.75 -17.35 12.63
N TYR A 135 -5.11 -18.51 12.80
CA TYR A 135 -3.70 -18.59 13.18
C TYR A 135 -2.75 -18.01 12.13
N THR A 136 -3.04 -18.24 10.84
CA THR A 136 -2.21 -17.71 9.73
C THR A 136 -2.11 -16.18 9.74
N GLY A 137 -3.21 -15.48 10.02
CA GLY A 137 -3.22 -14.01 10.12
C GLY A 137 -2.44 -13.51 11.33
N ILE A 138 -2.51 -14.20 12.48
CA ILE A 138 -1.77 -13.82 13.68
C ILE A 138 -0.27 -14.05 13.48
N VAL A 139 0.12 -15.18 12.91
CA VAL A 139 1.53 -15.49 12.60
C VAL A 139 2.11 -14.46 11.62
N ALA A 140 1.35 -14.08 10.58
CA ALA A 140 1.78 -13.05 9.64
C ALA A 140 1.99 -11.68 10.33
N ILE A 141 1.10 -11.29 11.24
CA ILE A 141 1.25 -10.05 12.01
C ILE A 141 2.51 -10.11 12.89
N VAL A 142 2.71 -11.22 13.61
CA VAL A 142 3.89 -11.40 14.48
C VAL A 142 5.16 -11.32 13.66
N LEU A 143 5.23 -11.99 12.50
CA LEU A 143 6.40 -11.96 11.63
C LEU A 143 6.68 -10.55 11.07
N MET A 144 5.65 -9.81 10.68
CA MET A 144 5.79 -8.43 10.21
C MET A 144 6.25 -7.48 11.34
N VAL A 145 5.74 -7.66 12.56
CA VAL A 145 6.18 -6.88 13.74
C VAL A 145 7.61 -7.23 14.11
N LEU A 146 8.01 -8.50 14.05
CA LEU A 146 9.40 -8.92 14.25
C LEU A 146 10.33 -8.30 13.20
N CYS A 147 9.93 -8.28 11.92
CA CYS A 147 10.68 -7.63 10.86
C CYS A 147 10.89 -6.13 11.13
N LEU A 148 9.85 -5.43 11.56
CA LEU A 148 9.94 -4.02 11.98
C LEU A 148 10.84 -3.84 13.21
N GLY A 149 10.80 -4.78 14.17
CA GLY A 149 11.68 -4.79 15.34
C GLY A 149 13.15 -4.96 14.96
N PHE A 150 13.46 -5.92 14.07
CA PHE A 150 14.80 -6.12 13.54
C PHE A 150 15.30 -4.88 12.80
N LEU A 151 14.44 -4.22 12.01
CA LEU A 151 14.79 -2.96 11.33
C LEU A 151 15.23 -1.88 12.33
N LEU A 152 14.60 -1.81 13.50
CA LEU A 152 14.89 -0.82 14.55
C LEU A 152 16.14 -1.18 15.37
N MET A 153 16.42 -2.47 15.56
CA MET A 153 17.59 -2.96 16.28
C MET A 153 18.90 -2.86 15.46
N ASN A 154 18.83 -2.58 14.17
CA ASN A 154 20.03 -2.40 13.35
C ASN A 154 20.80 -1.13 13.76
N PRO A 155 22.13 -1.22 13.97
CA PRO A 155 22.96 -0.10 14.42
C PRO A 155 23.16 0.97 13.34
N ASP A 156 22.93 0.62 12.07
CA ASP A 156 23.11 1.50 10.93
C ASP A 156 22.12 2.70 10.97
N PRO A 157 22.62 3.95 10.89
CA PRO A 157 21.80 5.15 10.98
C PRO A 157 20.80 5.29 9.83
N ALA A 158 21.08 4.67 8.67
CA ALA A 158 20.17 4.66 7.52
C ALA A 158 18.80 4.04 7.83
N TYR A 159 18.75 2.97 8.64
CA TYR A 159 17.51 2.31 9.03
C TYR A 159 16.67 3.15 9.98
N LYS A 160 17.33 3.88 10.89
CA LYS A 160 16.67 4.82 11.82
C LYS A 160 16.10 6.03 11.08
N ILE A 161 16.84 6.56 10.11
CA ILE A 161 16.37 7.66 9.24
C ILE A 161 15.19 7.19 8.39
N ALA A 162 15.27 5.99 7.81
CA ALA A 162 14.16 5.43 7.04
C ALA A 162 12.92 5.14 7.89
N PHE A 163 13.08 4.71 9.14
CA PHE A 163 11.98 4.58 10.09
C PHE A 163 11.34 5.95 10.37
N GLY A 164 12.14 6.99 10.60
CA GLY A 164 11.66 8.36 10.77
C GLY A 164 10.88 8.87 9.55
N ILE A 165 11.43 8.70 8.34
CA ILE A 165 10.77 9.08 7.09
C ILE A 165 9.50 8.26 6.86
N GLY A 166 9.52 6.96 7.15
CA GLY A 166 8.36 6.07 7.04
C GLY A 166 7.23 6.47 7.97
N VAL A 167 7.55 6.79 9.23
CA VAL A 167 6.59 7.33 10.20
C VAL A 167 6.05 8.68 9.73
N VAL A 168 6.90 9.60 9.25
CA VAL A 168 6.44 10.87 8.68
C VAL A 168 5.52 10.64 7.49
N CYS A 169 5.86 9.72 6.59
CA CYS A 169 5.05 9.41 5.41
C CYS A 169 3.72 8.73 5.75
N PHE A 170 3.59 8.12 6.93
CA PHE A 170 2.34 7.55 7.44
C PHE A 170 1.50 8.59 8.21
N VAL A 171 2.16 9.38 9.05
CA VAL A 171 1.53 10.40 9.91
C VAL A 171 1.10 11.61 9.09
N PHE A 172 1.88 12.05 8.11
CA PHE A 172 1.57 13.19 7.25
C PHE A 172 0.23 13.06 6.53
N PRO A 173 -0.07 11.99 5.77
CA PRO A 173 -1.40 11.83 5.15
C PRO A 173 -2.52 11.67 6.19
N MET A 174 -2.25 11.10 7.36
CA MET A 174 -3.24 10.99 8.45
C MET A 174 -3.55 12.36 9.08
N LEU A 175 -2.54 13.22 9.24
CA LEU A 175 -2.70 14.61 9.69
C LEU A 175 -3.38 15.46 8.63
N VAL A 176 -3.03 15.30 7.35
CA VAL A 176 -3.72 15.97 6.23
C VAL A 176 -5.20 15.59 6.22
N TYR A 177 -5.54 14.30 6.38
CA TYR A 177 -6.94 13.85 6.50
C TYR A 177 -7.66 14.50 7.69
N LYS A 178 -7.00 14.57 8.85
CA LYS A 178 -7.57 15.18 10.06
C LYS A 178 -7.71 16.70 9.96
N CYS A 179 -6.72 17.39 9.38
CA CYS A 179 -6.71 18.84 9.17
C CYS A 179 -7.68 19.29 8.07
N LEU A 180 -7.89 18.49 7.02
CA LEU A 180 -8.91 18.79 6.00
C LEU A 180 -10.36 18.57 6.52
N GLY A 181 -10.54 18.05 7.73
CA GLY A 181 -11.87 17.87 8.33
C GLY A 181 -12.76 16.89 7.54
N GLU A 182 -12.14 15.96 6.80
CA GLU A 182 -12.83 15.07 5.87
C GLU A 182 -13.65 13.98 6.58
N GLU A 183 -13.58 13.87 7.92
CA GLU A 183 -14.40 12.92 8.70
C GLU A 183 -15.91 13.16 8.53
N LYS A 184 -16.36 14.43 8.58
CA LYS A 184 -17.77 14.77 8.39
C LYS A 184 -18.23 14.56 6.94
N LYS A 185 -17.33 14.80 5.97
CA LYS A 185 -17.60 14.55 4.56
C LYS A 185 -17.66 13.05 4.25
N ARG A 186 -16.80 12.25 4.88
CA ARG A 186 -16.79 10.79 4.78
C ARG A 186 -18.11 10.20 5.27
N GLU A 187 -18.60 10.59 6.45
CA GLU A 187 -19.89 10.10 6.94
C GLU A 187 -21.06 10.51 6.03
N ALA A 188 -21.06 11.74 5.51
CA ALA A 188 -22.06 12.20 4.55
C ALA A 188 -22.01 11.42 3.22
N ILE A 189 -20.82 11.18 2.68
CA ILE A 189 -20.60 10.44 1.43
C ILE A 189 -20.92 8.96 1.59
N LEU A 190 -20.54 8.34 2.71
CA LEU A 190 -20.86 6.93 3.00
C LEU A 190 -22.38 6.71 3.15
N THR A 191 -23.09 7.71 3.68
CA THR A 191 -24.56 7.69 3.79
C THR A 191 -25.23 7.93 2.45
N ALA A 192 -24.67 8.81 1.61
CA ALA A 192 -25.20 9.15 0.28
C ALA A 192 -24.92 8.07 -0.79
N ASN A 193 -23.76 7.41 -0.77
CA ASN A 193 -23.39 6.40 -1.78
C ASN A 193 -24.00 5.01 -1.53
N GLN A 194 -24.84 4.86 -0.51
CA GLN A 194 -25.52 3.59 -0.18
C GLN A 194 -24.54 2.40 -0.21
N HIS A 195 -23.35 2.59 0.37
CA HIS A 195 -22.35 1.53 0.41
C HIS A 195 -22.95 0.32 1.10
N VAL A 196 -22.96 -0.82 0.41
CA VAL A 196 -23.47 -2.10 0.94
C VAL A 196 -22.80 -2.34 2.29
N ARG A 197 -23.58 -2.21 3.37
CA ARG A 197 -23.05 -2.35 4.72
C ARG A 197 -22.86 -3.83 4.99
N PHE A 198 -21.99 -4.14 5.95
CA PHE A 198 -21.80 -5.52 6.38
C PHE A 198 -23.15 -6.18 6.79
N SER A 199 -24.05 -5.40 7.39
CA SER A 199 -25.42 -5.81 7.74
C SER A 199 -26.33 -6.10 6.53
N ASP A 200 -26.05 -5.50 5.37
CA ASP A 200 -26.85 -5.68 4.17
C ASP A 200 -26.42 -6.96 3.41
N VAL A 201 -25.15 -7.36 3.54
CA VAL A 201 -24.61 -8.61 2.98
C VAL A 201 -24.80 -9.79 3.93
N PHE A 202 -24.65 -9.57 5.23
CA PHE A 202 -24.80 -10.57 6.29
C PHE A 202 -25.83 -10.07 7.31
N PRO A 203 -27.13 -10.18 7.03
CA PRO A 203 -28.17 -9.84 8.01
C PRO A 203 -28.00 -10.71 9.25
N THR A 204 -28.04 -10.10 10.44
CA THR A 204 -27.95 -10.85 11.70
C THR A 204 -29.07 -11.88 11.76
N LYS A 205 -28.71 -13.16 11.91
CA LYS A 205 -29.67 -14.23 12.18
C LYS A 205 -30.30 -14.08 13.57
#